data_AF-A0A453AE99-F1
#
_entry.id   AF-A0A453AE99-F1
#
_cell.length_a   1.000
_cell.length_b   1.000
_cell.length_c   1.000
_cell.angle_alpha   90.00
_cell.angle_beta   90.00
_cell.angle_gamma   90.00
#
_symmetry.space_group_name_H-M   'P 1'
#
loop_
_entity.id
_entity.type
_entity.pdbx_description
1 polymer ?
#
loop_
_entity_poly.entity_id
_entity_poly.type
_entity_poly.pdbx_seq_one_letter_code
_entity_poly.pdbx_strand_id
1 'polypeptide(L)'
;MPQNPSAWSAWNFLGGTNRAVFVTYWLNLIQNIDSARPFLVTINPPHVPDHVLLKWCASQPIPSVAAVKAFLELDKIQGKRGIWFCGEDQGHGLQEYGLKAGKVVAQGVLGKNGDLLVNPKQMVPSWTEAGARLLVARFLNRSISIGNLILLEDGGSMLSFGNASGKRHVKSVLRVHDPMFYWKVATESDLGLADAYINGWCSFVDKKEGLLNLFLIFIANRDAHKSSSSVVSKRGWWTPMLLTAGLASAKYFLRHTSRKNSVTQTRRNISQHYDLSNDFFSLFLDKTMTYSCGIFKREDESLEESQIRKLNLLIDKAKVERDHHVLDIGSGWGSLAIEMVKQTGCKYTGITLSEEQLKYAQGKVKEAGLEDHITFLLCDYRQIPASKYDRIISCEMIEHVGHEYLDAFFTCCESHLAQDGLFVLQAITMPDELYEEYIRSPGFIKEYIFPGGSLPSLSRITSVSASAKLCIEHLENINGDQYYLTLRSWRDNLIANKDEILALGFDEKFIRVWEYYFIYCAAGFRTRTLGDYQVVFSRPGNNKLALA
;
A
#
# COMPACT_ATOMS: atom_id res chain seq x y z
N MET A 1 32.81 -0.22 26.27
CA MET A 1 31.48 0.29 25.86
C MET A 1 30.62 0.50 27.11
N PRO A 2 29.63 1.41 27.09
CA PRO A 2 28.63 1.52 28.16
C PRO A 2 27.99 0.15 28.45
N GLN A 3 27.68 -0.13 29.72
CA GLN A 3 27.05 -1.40 30.10
C GLN A 3 25.67 -1.60 29.44
N ASN A 4 24.97 -0.50 29.13
CA ASN A 4 23.70 -0.52 28.44
C ASN A 4 23.92 -0.44 26.91
N PRO A 5 23.59 -1.50 26.14
CA PRO A 5 23.74 -1.52 24.68
C PRO A 5 22.91 -0.45 23.96
N SER A 6 21.80 0.00 24.54
CA SER A 6 20.97 1.07 23.95
C SER A 6 21.65 2.45 23.98
N ALA A 7 22.71 2.61 24.77
CA ALA A 7 23.51 3.83 24.82
C ALA A 7 24.73 3.78 23.88
N TRP A 8 24.91 2.70 23.11
CA TRP A 8 26.03 2.57 22.19
C TRP A 8 25.80 3.48 20.99
N SER A 9 26.72 4.42 20.80
CA SER A 9 26.82 5.21 19.57
C SER A 9 27.95 4.66 18.68
N ALA A 10 28.15 5.28 17.51
CA ALA A 10 29.31 4.99 16.68
C ALA A 10 30.63 5.28 17.42
N TRP A 11 30.64 6.26 18.34
CA TRP A 11 31.82 6.77 19.05
C TRP A 11 31.52 6.96 20.55
N ASN A 12 32.15 6.15 21.40
CA ASN A 12 31.88 6.16 22.84
C ASN A 12 33.11 6.63 23.60
N PHE A 13 32.98 7.76 24.30
CA PHE A 13 34.01 8.26 25.22
C PHE A 13 34.02 7.40 26.48
N LEU A 14 35.19 6.85 26.83
CA LEU A 14 35.36 5.99 28.00
C LEU A 14 35.98 6.71 29.21
N GLY A 15 36.31 7.98 29.08
CA GLY A 15 36.99 8.78 30.11
C GLY A 15 38.40 9.21 29.70
N GLY A 16 39.12 9.83 30.63
CA GLY A 16 40.52 10.20 30.45
C GLY A 16 41.28 10.27 31.77
N THR A 17 42.59 10.03 31.71
CA THR A 17 43.54 10.39 32.77
C THR A 17 44.35 11.60 32.35
N ASN A 18 45.15 12.19 33.25
CA ASN A 18 45.81 13.51 33.10
C ASN A 18 46.62 13.77 31.81
N ARG A 19 46.77 12.79 30.89
CA ARG A 19 47.40 12.96 29.55
C ARG A 19 46.81 12.12 28.41
N ALA A 20 45.73 11.36 28.58
CA ALA A 20 45.20 10.49 27.52
C ALA A 20 43.66 10.40 27.50
N VAL A 21 43.10 10.44 26.29
CA VAL A 21 41.67 10.27 26.01
C VAL A 21 41.43 8.84 25.53
N PHE A 22 40.39 8.20 26.06
CA PHE A 22 40.00 6.84 25.71
C PHE A 22 38.71 6.86 24.89
N VAL A 23 38.78 6.43 23.63
CA VAL A 23 37.64 6.40 22.72
C VAL A 23 37.50 5.01 22.11
N THR A 24 36.28 4.48 22.12
CA THR A 24 35.95 3.21 21.45
C THR A 24 35.02 3.43 20.26
N TYR A 25 35.42 2.86 19.12
CA TYR A 25 34.70 2.82 17.84
C TYR A 25 33.93 1.52 17.72
N TRP A 26 32.70 1.61 17.23
CA TRP A 26 31.95 0.43 16.80
C TRP A 26 32.17 0.18 15.30
N LEU A 27 33.08 -0.72 14.97
CA LEU A 27 33.51 -0.97 13.58
C LEU A 27 32.39 -1.54 12.71
N ASN A 28 31.51 -2.39 13.26
CA ASN A 28 30.39 -2.92 12.47
C ASN A 28 29.55 -1.79 11.86
N LEU A 29 29.34 -0.72 12.62
CA LEU A 29 28.52 0.41 12.22
C LEU A 29 29.28 1.37 11.29
N ILE A 30 30.55 1.66 11.60
CA ILE A 30 31.35 2.62 10.82
C ILE A 30 31.81 2.03 9.47
N GLN A 31 32.12 0.74 9.42
CA GLN A 31 32.63 0.07 8.22
C GLN A 31 31.61 -0.88 7.58
N ASN A 32 30.38 -0.90 8.07
CA ASN A 32 29.30 -1.76 7.56
C ASN A 32 29.67 -3.25 7.52
N ILE A 33 30.31 -3.75 8.59
CA ILE A 33 30.72 -5.15 8.70
C ILE A 33 29.52 -5.98 9.14
N ASP A 34 29.09 -6.89 8.26
CA ASP A 34 27.97 -7.80 8.51
C ASP A 34 28.39 -8.93 9.48
N SER A 35 28.24 -8.69 10.78
CA SER A 35 28.53 -9.67 11.82
C SER A 35 27.66 -9.43 13.05
N ALA A 36 27.14 -10.52 13.62
CA ALA A 36 26.40 -10.51 14.88
C ALA A 36 27.29 -10.22 16.11
N ARG A 37 28.62 -10.36 15.98
CA ARG A 37 29.58 -10.05 17.06
C ARG A 37 30.05 -8.59 16.94
N PRO A 38 30.12 -7.82 18.04
CA PRO A 38 30.62 -6.45 18.00
C PRO A 38 32.15 -6.43 17.84
N PHE A 39 32.61 -5.85 16.75
CA PHE A 39 34.00 -5.47 16.52
C PHE A 39 34.20 -4.04 16.98
N LEU A 40 35.12 -3.87 17.93
CA LEU A 40 35.39 -2.59 18.56
C LEU A 40 36.87 -2.27 18.41
N VAL A 41 37.18 -1.00 18.15
CA VAL A 41 38.55 -0.48 18.23
C VAL A 41 38.59 0.51 19.38
N THR A 42 39.56 0.41 20.27
CA THR A 42 39.75 1.38 21.33
C THR A 42 41.09 2.05 21.16
N ILE A 43 41.10 3.37 21.05
CA ILE A 43 42.33 4.16 21.05
C ILE A 43 42.73 4.42 22.50
N ASN A 44 44.01 4.17 22.79
CA ASN A 44 44.62 4.28 24.12
C ASN A 44 43.83 3.52 25.19
N PRO A 45 43.63 2.20 25.09
CA PRO A 45 42.78 1.51 26.06
C PRO A 45 43.28 1.73 27.52
N PRO A 46 42.37 1.95 28.49
CA PRO A 46 42.75 2.30 29.86
C PRO A 46 43.47 1.16 30.62
N HIS A 47 43.41 -0.05 30.08
CA HIS A 47 44.12 -1.23 30.55
C HIS A 47 44.50 -2.11 29.36
N VAL A 48 45.47 -3.00 29.56
CA VAL A 48 45.83 -4.02 28.57
C VAL A 48 44.70 -5.05 28.49
N PRO A 49 44.24 -5.48 27.30
CA PRO A 49 43.22 -6.51 27.19
C PRO A 49 43.65 -7.82 27.84
N ASP A 50 42.73 -8.51 28.52
CA ASP A 50 42.98 -9.80 29.18
C ASP A 50 43.41 -10.91 28.19
N HIS A 51 42.97 -10.79 26.94
CA HIS A 51 43.28 -11.72 25.86
C HIS A 51 43.74 -10.95 24.61
N VAL A 52 44.94 -11.28 24.12
CA VAL A 52 45.54 -10.65 22.94
C VAL A 52 45.82 -11.73 21.89
N LEU A 53 45.11 -11.66 20.76
CA LEU A 53 45.31 -12.57 19.64
C LEU A 53 46.57 -12.25 18.82
N LEU A 54 46.83 -10.95 18.61
CA LEU A 54 47.97 -10.45 17.86
C LEU A 54 48.42 -9.12 18.47
N LYS A 55 49.73 -8.96 18.64
CA LYS A 55 50.35 -7.68 19.02
C LYS A 55 51.39 -7.33 17.98
N TRP A 56 51.28 -6.15 17.40
CA TRP A 56 52.32 -5.56 16.57
C TRP A 56 52.75 -4.22 17.14
N CYS A 57 53.92 -3.75 16.73
CA CYS A 57 54.37 -2.38 16.96
C CYS A 57 54.59 -1.75 15.59
N ALA A 58 53.97 -0.59 15.38
CA ALA A 58 54.19 0.24 14.20
C ALA A 58 54.69 1.60 14.67
N SER A 59 55.76 2.11 14.06
CA SER A 59 56.14 3.49 14.24
C SER A 59 55.09 4.37 13.59
N GLN A 60 54.71 5.47 14.24
CA GLN A 60 53.99 6.51 13.52
C GLN A 60 54.90 7.06 12.41
N PRO A 61 54.35 7.40 11.23
CA PRO A 61 55.13 8.07 10.21
C PRO A 61 55.69 9.36 10.82
N ILE A 62 57.01 9.40 11.04
CA ILE A 62 57.69 10.61 11.46
C ILE A 62 57.90 11.42 10.17
N PRO A 63 57.25 12.58 10.00
CA PRO A 63 57.45 13.39 8.82
C PRO A 63 58.92 13.78 8.74
N SER A 64 59.53 13.58 7.57
CA SER A 64 60.91 14.02 7.33
C SER A 64 61.01 15.53 7.48
N VAL A 65 62.22 16.07 7.70
CA VAL A 65 62.44 17.53 7.73
C VAL A 65 61.87 18.21 6.48
N ALA A 66 61.96 17.55 5.33
CA ALA A 66 61.37 18.03 4.08
C ALA A 66 59.84 18.05 4.13
N ALA A 67 59.20 17.00 4.67
CA ALA A 67 57.75 16.95 4.83
C ALA A 67 57.23 18.00 5.83
N VAL A 68 57.93 18.21 6.96
CA VAL A 68 57.60 19.26 7.93
C VAL A 68 57.74 20.65 7.30
N LYS A 69 58.81 20.89 6.53
CA LYS A 69 59.00 22.17 5.83
C LYS A 69 57.91 22.40 4.78
N ALA A 70 57.57 21.38 3.99
CA ALA A 70 56.49 21.47 3.01
C ALA A 70 55.13 21.72 3.68
N PHE A 71 54.90 21.16 4.86
CA PHE A 71 53.71 21.41 5.66
C PHE A 71 53.66 22.86 6.18
N LEU A 72 54.78 23.40 6.67
CA LEU A 72 54.87 24.80 7.11
C LEU A 72 54.72 25.82 5.97
N GLU A 73 54.98 25.39 4.73
CA GLU A 73 54.82 26.20 3.51
C GLU A 73 53.58 25.79 2.71
N LEU A 74 52.65 25.03 3.31
CA LEU A 74 51.50 24.45 2.62
C LEU A 74 50.64 25.51 1.92
N ASP A 75 50.41 26.64 2.59
CA ASP A 75 49.73 27.83 2.08
C ASP A 75 50.39 28.39 0.81
N LYS A 76 51.73 28.30 0.71
CA LYS A 76 52.51 28.79 -0.43
C LYS A 76 52.57 27.79 -1.59
N ILE A 77 52.22 26.53 -1.38
CA ILE A 77 52.28 25.48 -2.42
C ILE A 77 50.92 25.00 -2.89
N GLN A 78 49.83 25.24 -2.14
CA GLN A 78 48.47 24.93 -2.57
C GLN A 78 48.13 25.56 -3.93
N GLY A 79 47.57 24.77 -4.83
CA GLY A 79 47.14 25.20 -6.17
C GLY A 79 48.27 25.47 -7.16
N LYS A 80 49.55 25.43 -6.73
CA LYS A 80 50.67 25.54 -7.67
C LYS A 80 50.70 24.32 -8.59
N ARG A 81 50.89 24.58 -9.89
CA ARG A 81 50.86 23.56 -10.94
C ARG A 81 49.53 22.77 -11.01
N GLY A 82 48.44 23.35 -10.49
CA GLY A 82 47.13 22.68 -10.44
C GLY A 82 47.07 21.55 -9.41
N ILE A 83 48.04 21.44 -8.51
CA ILE A 83 48.09 20.39 -7.48
C ILE A 83 47.58 20.97 -6.17
N TRP A 84 46.68 20.22 -5.53
CA TRP A 84 46.11 20.57 -4.23
C TRP A 84 46.29 19.41 -3.25
N PHE A 85 46.62 19.75 -2.00
CA PHE A 85 46.93 18.80 -0.94
C PHE A 85 45.83 18.84 0.14
N CYS A 86 45.22 17.70 0.46
CA CYS A 86 44.26 17.55 1.57
C CYS A 86 44.54 16.26 2.36
N GLY A 87 44.34 16.27 3.67
CA GLY A 87 44.51 15.07 4.50
C GLY A 87 44.34 15.34 6.00
N GLU A 88 44.11 14.26 6.76
CA GLU A 88 43.92 14.30 8.23
C GLU A 88 45.19 14.68 9.00
N ASP A 89 46.35 14.45 8.39
CA ASP A 89 47.67 14.79 8.95
C ASP A 89 48.03 16.27 8.82
N GLN A 90 47.12 17.13 8.35
CA GLN A 90 47.31 18.59 8.35
C GLN A 90 47.05 19.23 9.72
N GLY A 91 47.23 18.47 10.81
CA GLY A 91 46.91 18.85 12.19
C GLY A 91 47.14 17.70 13.18
N HIS A 92 46.32 17.60 14.23
CA HIS A 92 46.42 16.59 15.29
C HIS A 92 45.87 15.19 14.91
N GLY A 93 45.74 14.87 13.61
CA GLY A 93 45.34 13.52 13.15
C GLY A 93 43.89 13.12 13.47
N LEU A 94 42.96 14.08 13.55
CA LEU A 94 41.51 13.82 13.69
C LEU A 94 40.80 13.97 12.33
N GLN A 95 39.81 13.12 12.07
CA GLN A 95 38.95 13.15 10.86
C GLN A 95 38.36 14.54 10.54
N GLU A 96 38.07 15.35 11.56
CA GLU A 96 37.57 16.72 11.41
C GLU A 96 38.56 17.66 10.69
N TYR A 97 39.88 17.40 10.80
CA TYR A 97 40.90 18.16 10.07
C TYR A 97 40.97 17.76 8.60
N GLY A 98 40.72 16.49 8.28
CA GLY A 98 40.58 16.03 6.89
C GLY A 98 39.44 16.73 6.16
N LEU A 99 38.29 16.90 6.81
CA LEU A 99 37.14 17.63 6.26
C LEU A 99 37.45 19.11 6.04
N LYS A 100 38.11 19.77 7.01
CA LYS A 100 38.53 21.18 6.87
C LYS A 100 39.52 21.37 5.73
N ALA A 101 40.53 20.50 5.63
CA ALA A 101 41.52 20.51 4.55
C ALA A 101 40.87 20.29 3.18
N GLY A 102 39.94 19.33 3.08
CA GLY A 102 39.15 19.08 1.87
C GLY A 102 38.31 20.28 1.45
N LYS A 103 37.69 20.99 2.40
CA LYS A 103 36.91 22.21 2.11
C LYS A 103 37.79 23.31 1.53
N VAL A 104 38.95 23.58 2.13
CA VAL A 104 39.90 24.60 1.65
C VAL A 104 40.37 24.29 0.23
N VAL A 105 40.69 23.02 -0.05
CA VAL A 105 41.06 22.57 -1.40
C VAL A 105 39.92 22.76 -2.39
N ALA A 106 38.71 22.31 -2.06
CA ALA A 106 37.55 22.44 -2.94
C ALA A 106 37.23 23.91 -3.27
N GLN A 107 37.32 24.80 -2.27
CA GLN A 107 37.14 26.25 -2.48
C GLN A 107 38.21 26.83 -3.40
N GLY A 108 39.46 26.44 -3.20
CA GLY A 108 40.58 26.88 -4.03
C GLY A 108 40.51 26.37 -5.48
N VAL A 109 40.09 25.12 -5.69
CA VAL A 109 39.89 24.52 -7.03
C VAL A 109 38.72 25.17 -7.76
N LEU A 110 37.60 25.40 -7.07
CA LEU A 110 36.35 25.87 -7.69
C LEU A 110 36.23 27.40 -7.78
N GLY A 111 37.11 28.14 -7.10
CA GLY A 111 37.07 29.60 -7.03
C GLY A 111 35.80 30.16 -6.37
N LYS A 112 35.07 29.33 -5.61
CA LYS A 112 33.79 29.66 -4.97
C LYS A 112 33.81 29.16 -3.54
N ASN A 113 33.28 29.96 -2.61
CA ASN A 113 32.97 29.49 -1.27
C ASN A 113 31.78 28.51 -1.35
N GLY A 114 32.07 27.22 -1.23
CA GLY A 114 31.06 26.20 -0.98
C GLY A 114 30.82 26.05 0.52
N ASP A 115 29.56 26.07 0.93
CA ASP A 115 29.18 25.60 2.26
C ASP A 115 29.31 24.08 2.31
N LEU A 116 29.69 23.54 3.48
CA LEU A 116 29.54 22.11 3.71
C LEU A 116 28.04 21.82 3.63
N LEU A 117 27.65 20.74 2.95
CA LEU A 117 26.31 20.19 3.09
C LEU A 117 26.11 19.92 4.58
N VAL A 118 25.38 20.81 5.24
CA VAL A 118 24.94 20.61 6.61
C VAL A 118 24.16 19.31 6.57
N ASN A 119 24.54 18.37 7.45
CA ASN A 119 23.83 17.13 7.66
C ASN A 119 22.32 17.44 7.59
N PRO A 120 21.52 16.75 6.74
CA PRO A 120 20.13 17.10 6.51
C PRO A 120 19.47 17.37 7.87
N LYS A 121 18.85 18.55 7.99
CA LYS A 121 18.29 19.09 9.24
C LYS A 121 17.80 17.95 10.10
N GLN A 122 18.43 17.73 11.27
CA GLN A 122 17.90 16.76 12.21
C GLN A 122 16.42 17.07 12.42
N MET A 123 15.58 16.06 12.30
CA MET A 123 14.16 16.21 12.61
C MET A 123 14.04 16.67 14.06
N VAL A 124 13.62 17.92 14.27
CA VAL A 124 13.40 18.50 15.61
C VAL A 124 11.89 18.48 15.88
N PRO A 125 11.38 17.44 16.56
CA PRO A 125 9.96 17.38 16.88
C PRO A 125 9.57 18.47 17.88
N SER A 126 8.37 19.03 17.73
CA SER A 126 7.71 19.80 18.79
C SER A 126 7.48 18.91 20.04
N TRP A 127 7.20 19.51 21.20
CA TRP A 127 6.92 18.74 22.43
C TRP A 127 5.77 17.73 22.24
N THR A 128 4.74 18.11 21.49
CA THR A 128 3.61 17.26 21.12
C THR A 128 4.02 16.13 20.18
N GLU A 129 4.84 16.40 19.17
CA GLU A 129 5.37 15.39 18.25
C GLU A 129 6.33 14.43 18.94
N ALA A 130 7.15 14.91 19.88
CA ALA A 130 8.05 14.07 20.67
C ALA A 130 7.26 13.10 21.57
N GLY A 131 6.18 13.57 22.17
CA GLY A 131 5.23 12.73 22.90
C GLY A 131 4.56 11.69 22.00
N ALA A 132 4.07 12.10 20.83
CA ALA A 132 3.47 11.20 19.85
C ALA A 132 4.47 10.15 19.35
N ARG A 133 5.70 10.55 19.05
CA ARG A 133 6.81 9.67 18.66
C ARG A 133 7.08 8.60 19.71
N LEU A 134 7.12 8.98 20.99
CA LEU A 134 7.30 8.03 22.09
C LEU A 134 6.13 7.03 22.18
N LEU A 135 4.89 7.49 22.00
CA LEU A 135 3.71 6.63 22.01
C LEU A 135 3.72 5.64 20.85
N VAL A 136 3.97 6.12 19.63
CA VAL A 136 4.07 5.27 18.43
C VAL A 136 5.20 4.27 18.57
N ALA A 137 6.39 4.68 19.02
CA ALA A 137 7.51 3.76 19.21
C ALA A 137 7.19 2.68 20.27
N ARG A 138 6.56 3.06 21.39
CA ARG A 138 6.13 2.10 22.42
C ARG A 138 5.07 1.13 21.90
N PHE A 139 4.13 1.61 21.09
CA PHE A 139 3.13 0.78 20.44
C PHE A 139 3.80 -0.23 19.51
N LEU A 140 4.60 0.23 18.55
CA LEU A 140 5.25 -0.64 17.56
C LEU A 140 6.15 -1.67 18.23
N ASN A 141 6.87 -1.30 19.29
CA ASN A 141 7.70 -2.23 20.05
C ASN A 141 6.91 -3.33 20.77
N ARG A 142 5.66 -3.05 21.17
CA ARG A 142 4.78 -4.04 21.82
C ARG A 142 4.03 -4.90 20.80
N SER A 143 3.62 -4.29 19.69
CA SER A 143 2.72 -4.89 18.71
C SER A 143 3.43 -5.69 17.62
N ILE A 144 4.70 -5.38 17.32
CA ILE A 144 5.47 -6.07 16.27
C ILE A 144 6.33 -7.17 16.89
N SER A 145 5.83 -8.40 16.80
CA SER A 145 6.54 -9.63 17.16
C SER A 145 6.94 -10.46 15.92
N ILE A 146 6.16 -10.39 14.84
CA ILE A 146 6.39 -11.07 13.56
C ILE A 146 6.89 -10.05 12.53
N GLY A 147 8.01 -10.36 11.88
CA GLY A 147 8.66 -9.48 10.89
C GLY A 147 9.53 -8.39 11.53
N ASN A 148 10.05 -7.49 10.68
CA ASN A 148 10.91 -6.38 11.11
C ASN A 148 10.50 -5.07 10.45
N LEU A 149 10.17 -4.06 11.26
CA LEU A 149 9.91 -2.69 10.82
C LEU A 149 11.04 -1.79 11.32
N ILE A 150 11.66 -1.06 10.40
CA ILE A 150 12.67 -0.04 10.71
C ILE A 150 12.12 1.33 10.32
N LEU A 151 12.12 2.27 11.26
CA LEU A 151 11.89 3.69 10.99
C LEU A 151 13.24 4.39 10.92
N LEU A 152 13.51 5.02 9.77
CA LEU A 152 14.67 5.87 9.53
C LEU A 152 14.20 7.32 9.55
N GLU A 153 14.59 8.07 10.56
CA GLU A 153 14.23 9.47 10.70
C GLU A 153 15.24 10.37 9.98
N ASP A 154 14.76 11.42 9.33
CA ASP A 154 15.63 12.47 8.81
C ASP A 154 16.49 13.06 9.94
N GLY A 155 17.81 13.04 9.74
CA GLY A 155 18.78 13.30 10.80
C GLY A 155 19.49 12.05 11.35
N GLY A 156 19.15 10.86 10.86
CA GLY A 156 19.93 9.62 11.03
C GLY A 156 19.54 8.76 12.23
N SER A 157 18.47 9.10 12.95
CA SER A 157 17.95 8.24 14.03
C SER A 157 17.25 7.02 13.45
N MET A 158 17.53 5.85 14.01
CA MET A 158 16.96 4.57 13.58
C MET A 158 16.23 3.90 14.73
N LEU A 159 14.96 3.56 14.52
CA LEU A 159 14.15 2.77 15.44
C LEU A 159 13.84 1.44 14.77
N SER A 160 14.14 0.31 15.42
CA SER A 160 13.86 -1.03 14.89
C SER A 160 12.91 -1.77 15.82
N PHE A 161 11.89 -2.39 15.23
CA PHE A 161 10.83 -3.13 15.92
C PHE A 161 10.72 -4.55 15.34
N GLY A 162 10.41 -5.52 16.21
CA GLY A 162 10.40 -6.94 15.85
C GLY A 162 11.78 -7.58 15.73
N ASN A 163 11.83 -8.85 15.33
CA ASN A 163 13.06 -9.64 15.28
C ASN A 163 13.55 -9.83 13.83
N ALA A 164 14.83 -9.54 13.59
CA ALA A 164 15.51 -9.72 12.31
C ALA A 164 16.12 -11.12 12.09
N SER A 165 15.83 -12.12 12.95
CA SER A 165 16.56 -13.40 13.03
C SER A 165 15.75 -14.73 12.94
N GLY A 166 14.54 -14.77 12.37
CA GLY A 166 13.69 -15.97 12.18
C GLY A 166 13.32 -16.32 10.71
N LYS A 167 13.08 -17.59 10.43
CA LYS A 167 12.96 -18.20 9.06
C LYS A 167 11.88 -17.65 8.10
N ARG A 168 11.08 -16.65 8.45
CA ARG A 168 10.10 -15.97 7.55
C ARG A 168 10.20 -14.45 7.73
N HIS A 169 11.10 -13.81 6.99
CA HIS A 169 11.39 -12.39 7.16
C HIS A 169 10.70 -11.51 6.14
N VAL A 170 9.55 -10.96 6.53
CA VAL A 170 9.06 -9.72 5.91
C VAL A 170 9.74 -8.56 6.63
N LYS A 171 10.46 -7.72 5.87
CA LYS A 171 11.14 -6.53 6.36
C LYS A 171 10.61 -5.29 5.63
N SER A 172 10.29 -4.25 6.39
CA SER A 172 9.93 -2.95 5.84
C SER A 172 10.80 -1.86 6.45
N VAL A 173 11.32 -0.96 5.62
CA VAL A 173 12.13 0.19 6.05
C VAL A 173 11.44 1.46 5.57
N LEU A 174 10.86 2.19 6.52
CA LEU A 174 10.11 3.42 6.31
C LEU A 174 10.99 4.61 6.71
N ARG A 175 11.16 5.57 5.79
CA ARG A 175 11.81 6.85 6.04
C ARG A 175 10.79 7.88 6.48
N VAL A 176 10.99 8.49 7.65
CA VAL A 176 10.16 9.57 8.19
C VAL A 176 10.85 10.89 7.87
N HIS A 177 10.21 11.67 7.01
CA HIS A 177 10.70 12.98 6.55
C HIS A 177 10.17 14.13 7.40
N ASP A 178 9.00 13.95 8.03
CA ASP A 178 8.31 14.99 8.78
C ASP A 178 7.73 14.41 10.10
N PRO A 179 7.97 15.06 11.27
CA PRO A 179 7.50 14.57 12.56
C PRO A 179 5.98 14.54 12.70
N MET A 180 5.23 15.24 11.83
CA MET A 180 3.77 15.13 11.73
C MET A 180 3.29 13.70 11.48
N PHE A 181 4.14 12.85 10.88
CA PHE A 181 3.90 11.41 10.78
C PHE A 181 3.50 10.80 12.14
N TYR A 182 4.27 11.09 13.19
CA TYR A 182 4.02 10.50 14.52
C TYR A 182 2.74 11.01 15.15
N TRP A 183 2.48 12.32 15.01
CA TRP A 183 1.26 12.93 15.52
C TRP A 183 0.04 12.25 14.90
N LYS A 184 0.02 12.15 13.57
CA LYS A 184 -1.10 11.60 12.81
C LYS A 184 -1.33 10.12 13.08
N VAL A 185 -0.27 9.31 13.13
CA VAL A 185 -0.39 7.89 13.50
C VAL A 185 -0.89 7.75 14.94
N ALA A 186 -0.46 8.59 15.88
CA ALA A 186 -0.90 8.52 17.27
C ALA A 186 -2.38 8.92 17.48
N THR A 187 -2.88 9.92 16.73
CA THR A 187 -4.23 10.46 16.89
C THR A 187 -5.28 9.82 15.99
N GLU A 188 -4.88 9.33 14.81
CA GLU A 188 -5.77 8.85 13.74
C GLU A 188 -5.48 7.41 13.28
N SER A 189 -4.54 6.70 13.95
CA SER A 189 -4.23 5.29 13.70
C SER A 189 -3.98 4.95 12.22
N ASP A 190 -4.79 4.08 11.63
CA ASP A 190 -4.67 3.58 10.26
C ASP A 190 -4.93 4.67 9.21
N LEU A 191 -5.93 5.52 9.45
CA LEU A 191 -6.18 6.71 8.62
C LEU A 191 -5.01 7.70 8.74
N GLY A 192 -4.45 7.86 9.93
CA GLY A 192 -3.27 8.71 10.16
C GLY A 192 -2.04 8.24 9.41
N LEU A 193 -1.82 6.92 9.33
CA LEU A 193 -0.74 6.32 8.53
C LEU A 193 -0.95 6.58 7.04
N ALA A 194 -2.18 6.42 6.54
CA ALA A 194 -2.52 6.70 5.15
C ALA A 194 -2.30 8.19 4.83
N ASP A 195 -2.81 9.09 5.68
CA ASP A 195 -2.62 10.54 5.58
C ASP A 195 -1.14 10.91 5.51
N ALA A 196 -0.30 10.26 6.33
CA ALA A 196 1.12 10.55 6.37
C ALA A 196 1.85 10.11 5.09
N TYR A 197 1.48 8.97 4.52
CA TYR A 197 1.98 8.54 3.22
C TYR A 197 1.53 9.50 2.11
N ILE A 198 0.24 9.82 2.06
CA ILE A 198 -0.36 10.68 1.03
C ILE A 198 0.24 12.09 1.05
N ASN A 199 0.49 12.65 2.23
CA ASN A 199 1.11 13.97 2.36
C ASN A 199 2.64 13.96 2.16
N GLY A 200 3.26 12.79 1.99
CA GLY A 200 4.70 12.66 1.77
C GLY A 200 5.55 12.86 3.03
N TRP A 201 4.96 12.75 4.22
CA TRP A 201 5.68 12.80 5.50
C TRP A 201 6.50 11.54 5.75
N CYS A 202 6.19 10.46 5.04
CA CYS A 202 7.00 9.26 5.01
C CYS A 202 7.14 8.69 3.60
N SER A 203 8.15 7.85 3.42
CA SER A 203 8.36 7.05 2.21
C SER A 203 9.00 5.72 2.58
N PHE A 204 9.20 4.83 1.61
CA PHE A 204 9.88 3.55 1.84
C PHE A 204 11.21 3.51 1.09
N VAL A 205 12.20 2.85 1.70
CA VAL A 205 13.50 2.60 1.04
C VAL A 205 13.31 1.70 -0.17
N ASP A 206 12.55 0.62 0.01
CA ASP A 206 12.07 -0.20 -1.09
C ASP A 206 10.76 0.39 -1.63
N LYS A 207 10.83 1.01 -2.80
CA LYS A 207 9.68 1.65 -3.43
C LYS A 207 8.63 0.66 -3.92
N LYS A 208 8.97 -0.60 -4.13
CA LYS A 208 8.08 -1.61 -4.74
C LYS A 208 7.41 -2.49 -3.70
N GLU A 209 8.17 -2.95 -2.71
CA GLU A 209 7.72 -3.90 -1.69
C GLU A 209 7.59 -3.28 -0.30
N GLY A 210 8.17 -2.09 -0.04
CA GLY A 210 8.25 -1.53 1.32
C GLY A 210 6.89 -1.30 1.98
N LEU A 211 5.95 -0.66 1.27
CA LEU A 211 4.59 -0.43 1.78
C LEU A 211 3.79 -1.74 1.89
N LEU A 212 3.94 -2.66 0.93
CA LEU A 212 3.31 -3.97 0.98
C LEU A 212 3.78 -4.74 2.23
N ASN A 213 5.09 -4.81 2.44
CA ASN A 213 5.72 -5.46 3.57
C ASN A 213 5.27 -4.86 4.91
N LEU A 214 5.04 -3.54 4.97
CA LEU A 214 4.47 -2.91 6.17
C LEU A 214 3.09 -3.48 6.50
N PHE A 215 2.18 -3.56 5.52
CA PHE A 215 0.86 -4.14 5.74
C PHE A 215 0.92 -5.63 6.07
N LEU A 216 1.78 -6.40 5.40
CA LEU A 216 1.97 -7.82 5.71
C LEU A 216 2.44 -8.02 7.16
N ILE A 217 3.37 -7.18 7.65
CA ILE A 217 3.80 -7.19 9.06
C ILE A 217 2.61 -6.88 9.97
N PHE A 218 1.84 -5.83 9.69
CA PHE A 218 0.68 -5.47 10.51
C PHE A 218 -0.38 -6.56 10.55
N ILE A 219 -0.76 -7.12 9.40
CA ILE A 219 -1.75 -8.19 9.32
C ILE A 219 -1.27 -9.43 10.10
N ALA A 220 -0.03 -9.85 9.91
CA ALA A 220 0.52 -11.03 10.60
C ALA A 220 0.49 -10.88 12.14
N ASN A 221 0.81 -9.69 12.65
CA ASN A 221 0.79 -9.43 14.09
C ASN A 221 -0.63 -9.34 14.66
N ARG A 222 -1.57 -8.71 13.92
CA ARG A 222 -2.99 -8.70 14.29
C ARG A 222 -3.52 -10.11 14.49
N ASP A 223 -3.25 -10.99 13.53
CA ASP A 223 -3.80 -12.34 13.50
C ASP A 223 -3.17 -13.22 14.60
N ALA A 224 -1.87 -13.06 14.87
CA ALA A 224 -1.19 -13.75 15.98
C ALA A 224 -1.70 -13.32 17.36
N HIS A 225 -2.02 -12.03 17.55
CA HIS A 225 -2.59 -11.53 18.81
C HIS A 225 -4.00 -12.08 19.05
N LYS A 226 -4.82 -12.26 18.01
CA LYS A 226 -6.17 -12.84 18.14
C LYS A 226 -6.14 -14.29 18.64
N SER A 227 -5.19 -15.11 18.18
CA SER A 227 -5.06 -16.51 18.63
C SER A 227 -4.61 -16.66 20.08
N SER A 228 -4.07 -15.61 20.71
CA SER A 228 -3.49 -15.65 22.06
C SER A 228 -4.41 -15.12 23.17
N SER A 229 -5.54 -14.49 22.83
CA SER A 229 -6.47 -13.90 23.80
C SER A 229 -7.87 -14.53 23.72
N SER A 230 -8.29 -15.22 24.78
CA SER A 230 -9.67 -15.73 24.98
C SER A 230 -10.69 -14.64 25.35
N VAL A 231 -10.28 -13.36 25.34
CA VAL A 231 -11.13 -12.21 25.64
C VAL A 231 -11.27 -11.38 24.37
N VAL A 232 -12.47 -11.39 23.78
CA VAL A 232 -12.84 -10.47 22.70
C VAL A 232 -12.83 -9.05 23.26
N SER A 233 -11.70 -8.35 23.15
CA SER A 233 -11.67 -6.93 23.46
C SER A 233 -12.49 -6.20 22.39
N LYS A 234 -13.60 -5.57 22.80
CA LYS A 234 -14.45 -4.69 21.96
C LYS A 234 -13.72 -3.45 21.40
N ARG A 235 -12.41 -3.35 21.58
CA ARG A 235 -11.53 -2.29 21.09
C ARG A 235 -10.64 -2.90 20.01
N GLY A 236 -10.72 -2.37 18.78
CA GLY A 236 -9.83 -2.78 17.69
C GLY A 236 -8.37 -2.65 18.12
N TRP A 237 -7.52 -3.56 17.63
CA TRP A 237 -6.12 -3.71 18.02
C TRP A 237 -5.25 -2.43 17.86
N TRP A 238 -5.72 -1.45 17.07
CA TRP A 238 -5.17 -0.09 16.97
C TRP A 238 -6.22 0.95 17.36
N THR A 239 -6.65 0.92 18.61
CA THR A 239 -7.41 2.05 19.15
C THR A 239 -6.45 3.24 19.29
N PRO A 240 -6.81 4.43 18.80
CA PRO A 240 -5.94 5.60 18.90
C PRO A 240 -5.46 5.84 20.34
N MET A 241 -4.17 6.14 20.49
CA MET A 241 -3.50 6.16 21.80
C MET A 241 -3.78 7.43 22.62
N LEU A 242 -4.27 8.49 21.98
CA LEU A 242 -4.57 9.78 22.62
C LEU A 242 -6.08 9.95 22.81
N LEU A 243 -6.51 10.44 23.98
CA LEU A 243 -7.92 10.75 24.29
C LEU A 243 -8.56 11.75 23.31
N THR A 244 -7.76 12.54 22.57
CA THR A 244 -8.20 13.46 21.52
C THR A 244 -8.73 12.76 20.26
N ALA A 245 -8.50 11.46 20.13
CA ALA A 245 -9.01 10.66 19.02
C ALA A 245 -10.53 10.59 18.95
N GLY A 246 -11.25 10.83 20.05
CA GLY A 246 -12.71 10.90 20.03
C GLY A 246 -13.23 11.95 19.04
N LEU A 247 -12.57 13.11 18.92
CA LEU A 247 -12.97 14.18 18.00
C LEU A 247 -12.55 13.91 16.55
N ALA A 248 -11.33 13.39 16.34
CA ALA A 248 -10.84 13.03 15.01
C ALA A 248 -11.64 11.85 14.42
N SER A 249 -11.89 10.81 15.21
CA SER A 249 -12.75 9.68 14.82
C SER A 249 -14.23 10.07 14.67
N ALA A 250 -14.73 11.04 15.44
CA ALA A 250 -16.10 11.55 15.28
C ALA A 250 -16.32 12.22 13.92
N LYS A 251 -15.33 12.96 13.38
CA LYS A 251 -15.41 13.53 12.03
C LYS A 251 -15.60 12.43 10.98
N TYR A 252 -14.80 11.37 11.04
CA TYR A 252 -14.89 10.25 10.09
C TYR A 252 -16.20 9.48 10.28
N PHE A 253 -16.65 9.29 11.52
CA PHE A 253 -17.93 8.66 11.81
C PHE A 253 -19.13 9.44 11.27
N LEU A 254 -19.16 10.77 11.48
CA LEU A 254 -20.21 11.66 10.96
C LEU A 254 -20.22 11.70 9.42
N ARG A 255 -19.03 11.74 8.80
CA ARG A 255 -18.91 11.62 7.34
C ARG A 255 -19.45 10.29 6.84
N HIS A 256 -19.08 9.19 7.50
CA HIS A 256 -19.53 7.85 7.14
C HIS A 256 -21.05 7.70 7.21
N THR A 257 -21.69 8.18 8.29
CA THR A 257 -23.15 8.11 8.43
C THR A 257 -23.90 8.99 7.43
N SER A 258 -23.30 10.08 6.96
CA SER A 258 -23.88 10.96 5.93
C SER A 258 -23.83 10.38 4.50
N ARG A 259 -23.02 9.32 4.27
CA ARG A 259 -22.75 8.73 2.94
C ARG A 259 -23.54 7.44 2.65
N LYS A 260 -24.68 7.21 3.33
CA LYS A 260 -25.53 6.03 3.10
C LYS A 260 -26.04 5.93 1.65
N ASN A 261 -26.08 4.71 1.10
CA ASN A 261 -26.37 4.40 -0.32
C ASN A 261 -27.87 4.50 -0.71
N SER A 262 -28.51 5.64 -0.44
CA SER A 262 -29.77 6.00 -1.11
C SER A 262 -29.54 6.20 -2.62
N VAL A 263 -30.57 6.08 -3.47
CA VAL A 263 -30.45 6.21 -4.94
C VAL A 263 -29.63 7.43 -5.37
N THR A 264 -29.99 8.62 -4.87
CA THR A 264 -29.30 9.87 -5.20
C THR A 264 -27.86 9.89 -4.69
N GLN A 265 -27.59 9.31 -3.53
CA GLN A 265 -26.26 9.29 -2.93
C GLN A 265 -25.35 8.24 -3.58
N THR A 266 -25.87 7.08 -3.96
CA THR A 266 -25.14 6.04 -4.71
C THR A 266 -24.61 6.62 -6.02
N ARG A 267 -25.46 7.34 -6.79
CA ARG A 267 -25.01 8.01 -8.01
C ARG A 267 -23.88 9.00 -7.74
N ARG A 268 -23.99 9.83 -6.70
CA ARG A 268 -22.93 10.78 -6.31
C ARG A 268 -21.62 10.07 -5.93
N ASN A 269 -21.70 9.04 -5.10
CA ASN A 269 -20.53 8.28 -4.66
C ASN A 269 -19.81 7.61 -5.84
N ILE A 270 -20.56 7.03 -6.78
CA ILE A 270 -20.02 6.38 -7.98
C ILE A 270 -19.43 7.41 -8.94
N SER A 271 -20.14 8.51 -9.23
CA SER A 271 -19.61 9.59 -10.10
C SER A 271 -18.28 10.16 -9.59
N GLN A 272 -18.11 10.32 -8.27
CA GLN A 272 -16.87 10.85 -7.69
C GLN A 272 -15.63 9.98 -7.95
N HIS A 273 -15.81 8.66 -8.14
CA HIS A 273 -14.71 7.75 -8.42
C HIS A 273 -14.56 7.48 -9.92
N TYR A 274 -15.66 7.22 -10.63
CA TYR A 274 -15.63 6.75 -12.01
C TYR A 274 -15.64 7.88 -13.05
N ASP A 275 -16.09 9.09 -12.70
CA ASP A 275 -16.07 10.25 -13.59
C ASP A 275 -14.78 11.09 -13.41
N LEU A 276 -13.71 10.51 -12.84
CA LEU A 276 -12.41 11.19 -12.70
C LEU A 276 -11.81 11.54 -14.06
N SER A 277 -11.60 10.53 -14.92
CA SER A 277 -11.21 10.66 -16.33
C SER A 277 -10.98 9.26 -16.92
N ASN A 278 -11.57 8.98 -18.09
CA ASN A 278 -11.27 7.76 -18.84
C ASN A 278 -9.79 7.68 -19.26
N ASP A 279 -9.18 8.83 -19.57
CA ASP A 279 -7.76 8.91 -19.91
C ASP A 279 -6.91 8.44 -18.72
N PHE A 280 -7.25 8.88 -17.50
CA PHE A 280 -6.56 8.44 -16.29
C PHE A 280 -6.67 6.92 -16.07
N PHE A 281 -7.88 6.36 -16.18
CA PHE A 281 -8.08 4.90 -16.03
C PHE A 281 -7.28 4.12 -17.09
N SER A 282 -7.21 4.61 -18.33
CA SER A 282 -6.47 3.96 -19.41
C SER A 282 -4.95 3.87 -19.16
N LEU A 283 -4.40 4.71 -18.28
CA LEU A 283 -2.97 4.70 -17.95
C LEU A 283 -2.56 3.56 -17.01
N PHE A 284 -3.51 2.88 -16.36
CA PHE A 284 -3.18 1.74 -15.50
C PHE A 284 -3.97 0.47 -15.77
N LEU A 285 -5.17 0.57 -16.35
CA LEU A 285 -5.93 -0.58 -16.82
C LEU A 285 -5.31 -1.20 -18.08
N ASP A 286 -5.75 -2.40 -18.41
CA ASP A 286 -5.47 -2.98 -19.72
C ASP A 286 -6.37 -2.36 -20.80
N LYS A 287 -6.14 -2.73 -22.06
CA LYS A 287 -6.86 -2.17 -23.21
C LYS A 287 -8.37 -2.41 -23.17
N THR A 288 -8.83 -3.44 -22.45
CA THR A 288 -10.26 -3.70 -22.30
C THR A 288 -10.94 -2.71 -21.34
N MET A 289 -10.18 -1.89 -20.60
CA MET A 289 -10.69 -1.00 -19.55
C MET A 289 -11.48 -1.78 -18.47
N THR A 290 -11.01 -2.99 -18.14
CA THR A 290 -11.68 -3.82 -17.13
C THR A 290 -11.12 -3.51 -15.74
N TYR A 291 -11.94 -2.88 -14.90
CA TYR A 291 -11.58 -2.54 -13.52
C TYR A 291 -12.20 -3.50 -12.51
N SER A 292 -11.72 -4.74 -12.53
CA SER A 292 -12.08 -5.81 -11.60
C SER A 292 -10.94 -6.83 -11.54
N CYS A 293 -11.06 -7.86 -10.70
CA CYS A 293 -10.11 -8.98 -10.66
C CYS A 293 -9.92 -9.64 -12.04
N GLY A 294 -8.68 -9.89 -12.45
CA GLY A 294 -8.34 -10.76 -13.58
C GLY A 294 -8.02 -12.19 -13.13
N ILE A 295 -8.05 -13.17 -14.04
CA ILE A 295 -7.73 -14.57 -13.75
C ILE A 295 -6.47 -14.99 -14.52
N PHE A 296 -5.35 -15.07 -13.81
CA PHE A 296 -4.03 -15.45 -14.29
C PHE A 296 -3.84 -16.98 -14.24
N LYS A 297 -3.25 -17.54 -15.31
CA LYS A 297 -2.75 -18.92 -15.31
C LYS A 297 -1.33 -19.04 -14.80
N ARG A 298 -0.55 -17.96 -14.96
CA ARG A 298 0.84 -17.82 -14.51
C ARG A 298 1.07 -16.39 -14.03
N GLU A 299 2.00 -16.20 -13.10
CA GLU A 299 2.31 -14.88 -12.53
C GLU A 299 2.88 -13.87 -13.55
N ASP A 300 3.47 -14.36 -14.64
CA ASP A 300 4.12 -13.56 -15.69
C ASP A 300 3.20 -13.22 -16.87
N GLU A 301 1.94 -13.62 -16.80
CA GLU A 301 0.97 -13.40 -17.86
C GLU A 301 0.50 -11.94 -17.90
N SER A 302 0.13 -11.46 -19.09
CA SER A 302 -0.32 -10.07 -19.24
C SER A 302 -1.66 -9.83 -18.55
N LEU A 303 -1.87 -8.59 -18.08
CA LEU A 303 -3.15 -8.17 -17.50
C LEU A 303 -4.30 -8.30 -18.51
N GLU A 304 -4.06 -8.00 -19.79
CA GLU A 304 -5.08 -8.13 -20.86
C GLU A 304 -5.56 -9.58 -21.01
N GLU A 305 -4.64 -10.55 -21.06
CA GLU A 305 -4.99 -11.98 -21.14
C GLU A 305 -5.75 -12.48 -19.91
N SER A 306 -5.38 -12.01 -18.71
CA SER A 306 -6.05 -12.41 -17.48
C SER A 306 -7.47 -11.82 -17.38
N GLN A 307 -7.68 -10.61 -17.90
CA GLN A 307 -9.00 -9.99 -17.95
C GLN A 307 -9.91 -10.67 -18.97
N ILE A 308 -9.45 -10.90 -20.21
CA ILE A 308 -10.22 -11.62 -21.24
C ILE A 308 -10.64 -12.99 -20.72
N ARG A 309 -9.74 -13.71 -20.05
CA ARG A 309 -10.07 -15.00 -19.44
C ARG A 309 -11.17 -14.91 -18.39
N LYS A 310 -11.10 -13.90 -17.54
CA LYS A 310 -12.14 -13.66 -16.53
C LYS A 310 -13.48 -13.36 -17.18
N LEU A 311 -13.52 -12.55 -18.23
CA LEU A 311 -14.75 -12.27 -18.98
C LEU A 311 -15.35 -13.55 -19.57
N ASN A 312 -14.51 -14.39 -20.20
CA ASN A 312 -14.96 -15.68 -20.74
C ASN A 312 -15.49 -16.61 -19.66
N LEU A 313 -14.84 -16.67 -18.50
CA LEU A 313 -15.34 -17.49 -17.38
C LEU A 313 -16.70 -17.02 -16.88
N LEU A 314 -16.96 -15.71 -16.83
CA LEU A 314 -18.29 -15.18 -16.47
C LEU A 314 -19.35 -15.56 -17.51
N ILE A 315 -19.02 -15.48 -18.81
CA ILE A 315 -19.90 -15.89 -19.92
C ILE A 315 -20.20 -17.39 -19.83
N ASP A 316 -19.19 -18.22 -19.60
CA ASP A 316 -19.29 -19.68 -19.48
C ASP A 316 -20.16 -20.08 -18.28
N LYS A 317 -19.91 -19.48 -17.10
CA LYS A 317 -20.72 -19.72 -15.90
C LYS A 317 -22.17 -19.28 -16.09
N ALA A 318 -22.39 -18.20 -16.83
CA ALA A 318 -23.72 -17.76 -17.18
C ALA A 318 -24.38 -18.67 -18.24
N LYS A 319 -23.66 -19.56 -18.94
CA LYS A 319 -24.23 -20.41 -20.01
C LYS A 319 -25.07 -19.57 -21.00
N VAL A 320 -24.47 -18.51 -21.53
CA VAL A 320 -25.13 -17.59 -22.47
C VAL A 320 -25.29 -18.27 -23.83
N GLU A 321 -26.44 -18.05 -24.48
CA GLU A 321 -26.79 -18.60 -25.79
C GLU A 321 -27.33 -17.46 -26.65
N ARG A 322 -27.45 -17.68 -27.96
CA ARG A 322 -27.77 -16.64 -28.94
C ARG A 322 -29.14 -15.99 -28.73
N ASP A 323 -30.11 -16.74 -28.26
CA ASP A 323 -31.49 -16.29 -28.05
C ASP A 323 -31.71 -15.64 -26.67
N HIS A 324 -30.73 -15.72 -25.77
CA HIS A 324 -30.82 -15.12 -24.46
C HIS A 324 -30.75 -13.59 -24.49
N HIS A 325 -31.48 -12.97 -23.57
CA HIS A 325 -31.31 -11.56 -23.21
C HIS A 325 -30.59 -11.45 -21.85
N VAL A 326 -29.40 -10.86 -21.87
CA VAL A 326 -28.53 -10.68 -20.70
C VAL A 326 -28.69 -9.28 -20.11
N LEU A 327 -28.78 -9.19 -18.79
CA LEU A 327 -28.66 -7.96 -18.02
C LEU A 327 -27.31 -7.94 -17.30
N ASP A 328 -26.52 -6.89 -17.51
CA ASP A 328 -25.30 -6.63 -16.74
C ASP A 328 -25.51 -5.43 -15.80
N ILE A 329 -25.45 -5.72 -14.51
CA ILE A 329 -25.62 -4.73 -13.44
C ILE A 329 -24.24 -4.21 -13.03
N GLY A 330 -23.91 -3.01 -13.49
CA GLY A 330 -22.57 -2.44 -13.30
C GLY A 330 -21.64 -2.71 -14.48
N SER A 331 -22.13 -2.45 -15.70
CA SER A 331 -21.46 -2.80 -16.97
C SER A 331 -20.10 -2.13 -17.24
N GLY A 332 -19.66 -1.20 -16.39
CA GLY A 332 -18.38 -0.50 -16.52
C GLY A 332 -18.19 0.15 -17.89
N TRP A 333 -17.03 -0.08 -18.50
CA TRP A 333 -16.68 0.41 -19.84
C TRP A 333 -17.14 -0.50 -20.98
N GLY A 334 -17.97 -1.51 -20.69
CA GLY A 334 -18.62 -2.36 -21.69
C GLY A 334 -17.77 -3.53 -22.22
N SER A 335 -16.65 -3.88 -21.58
CA SER A 335 -15.78 -4.98 -22.02
C SER A 335 -16.50 -6.33 -22.05
N LEU A 336 -17.29 -6.64 -21.02
CA LEU A 336 -18.10 -7.86 -20.96
C LEU A 336 -19.18 -7.88 -22.05
N ALA A 337 -19.83 -6.74 -22.33
CA ALA A 337 -20.85 -6.62 -23.36
C ALA A 337 -20.30 -6.99 -24.74
N ILE A 338 -19.17 -6.37 -25.10
CA ILE A 338 -18.53 -6.55 -26.41
C ILE A 338 -18.05 -8.00 -26.57
N GLU A 339 -17.39 -8.55 -25.55
CA GLU A 339 -16.87 -9.92 -25.61
C GLU A 339 -18.01 -10.95 -25.72
N MET A 340 -19.04 -10.80 -24.90
CA MET A 340 -20.17 -11.73 -24.86
C MET A 340 -20.98 -11.73 -26.17
N VAL A 341 -21.30 -10.56 -26.70
CA VAL A 341 -22.10 -10.46 -27.93
C VAL A 341 -21.28 -10.91 -29.14
N LYS A 342 -19.96 -10.65 -29.19
CA LYS A 342 -19.09 -11.20 -30.24
C LYS A 342 -19.08 -12.73 -30.25
N GLN A 343 -19.07 -13.36 -29.08
CA GLN A 343 -19.01 -14.82 -28.98
C GLN A 343 -20.36 -15.49 -29.23
N THR A 344 -21.45 -14.90 -28.74
CA THR A 344 -22.76 -15.58 -28.68
C THR A 344 -23.82 -14.98 -29.61
N GLY A 345 -23.70 -13.70 -29.98
CA GLY A 345 -24.73 -12.95 -30.69
C GLY A 345 -25.99 -12.69 -29.87
N CYS A 346 -25.94 -12.85 -28.54
CA CYS A 346 -27.07 -12.63 -27.64
C CYS A 346 -27.53 -11.16 -27.64
N LYS A 347 -28.68 -10.89 -27.03
CA LYS A 347 -29.10 -9.53 -26.73
C LYS A 347 -28.56 -9.13 -25.36
N TYR A 348 -28.04 -7.92 -25.23
CA TYR A 348 -27.39 -7.45 -24.02
C TYR A 348 -27.92 -6.08 -23.59
N THR A 349 -28.26 -5.96 -22.30
CA THR A 349 -28.56 -4.68 -21.64
C THR A 349 -27.58 -4.46 -20.49
N GLY A 350 -26.71 -3.47 -20.59
CA GLY A 350 -25.83 -3.06 -19.51
C GLY A 350 -26.36 -1.82 -18.80
N ILE A 351 -26.24 -1.77 -17.48
CA ILE A 351 -26.57 -0.55 -16.72
C ILE A 351 -25.33 0.00 -16.01
N THR A 352 -25.24 1.32 -15.92
CA THR A 352 -24.20 2.03 -15.15
C THR A 352 -24.78 3.32 -14.55
N LEU A 353 -24.10 3.86 -13.55
CA LEU A 353 -24.40 5.15 -12.93
C LEU A 353 -23.41 6.26 -13.32
N SER A 354 -22.35 5.92 -14.09
CA SER A 354 -21.35 6.87 -14.59
C SER A 354 -21.67 7.27 -16.04
N GLU A 355 -21.72 8.59 -16.27
CA GLU A 355 -21.94 9.16 -17.60
C GLU A 355 -20.72 8.95 -18.50
N GLU A 356 -19.51 9.03 -17.93
CA GLU A 356 -18.26 8.82 -18.67
C GLU A 356 -18.05 7.36 -19.09
N GLN A 357 -18.42 6.40 -18.23
CA GLN A 357 -18.43 4.99 -18.58
C GLN A 357 -19.43 4.70 -19.69
N LEU A 358 -20.65 5.22 -19.57
CA LEU A 358 -21.69 5.03 -20.58
C LEU A 358 -21.23 5.53 -21.96
N LYS A 359 -20.70 6.76 -21.99
CA LYS A 359 -20.23 7.39 -23.24
C LYS A 359 -19.09 6.60 -23.87
N TYR A 360 -18.12 6.13 -23.06
CA TYR A 360 -17.03 5.30 -23.54
C TYR A 360 -17.53 3.96 -24.09
N ALA A 361 -18.38 3.27 -23.34
CA ALA A 361 -18.92 1.96 -23.71
C ALA A 361 -19.72 2.03 -25.01
N GLN A 362 -20.59 3.04 -25.17
CA GLN A 362 -21.33 3.29 -26.41
C GLN A 362 -20.39 3.54 -27.60
N GLY A 363 -19.33 4.33 -27.41
CA GLY A 363 -18.30 4.55 -28.42
C GLY A 363 -17.65 3.24 -28.87
N LYS A 364 -17.25 2.38 -27.93
CA LYS A 364 -16.62 1.09 -28.22
C LYS A 364 -17.56 0.08 -28.88
N VAL A 365 -18.84 0.07 -28.49
CA VAL A 365 -19.86 -0.76 -29.16
C VAL A 365 -20.08 -0.33 -30.60
N LYS A 366 -20.12 0.98 -30.86
CA LYS A 366 -20.21 1.55 -32.20
C LYS A 366 -18.99 1.22 -33.05
N GLU A 367 -17.78 1.36 -32.51
CA GLU A 367 -16.54 0.96 -33.18
C GLU A 367 -16.54 -0.54 -33.53
N ALA A 368 -17.16 -1.38 -32.70
CA ALA A 368 -17.28 -2.82 -32.93
C ALA A 368 -18.47 -3.21 -33.84
N GLY A 369 -19.36 -2.28 -34.20
CA GLY A 369 -20.55 -2.54 -35.02
C GLY A 369 -21.62 -3.40 -34.33
N LEU A 370 -21.75 -3.30 -33.00
CA LEU A 370 -22.63 -4.17 -32.19
C LEU A 370 -23.86 -3.44 -31.61
N GLU A 371 -24.16 -2.23 -32.12
CA GLU A 371 -25.24 -1.36 -31.61
C GLU A 371 -26.64 -2.02 -31.67
N ASP A 372 -26.86 -2.94 -32.62
CA ASP A 372 -28.13 -3.65 -32.76
C ASP A 372 -28.40 -4.69 -31.65
N HIS A 373 -27.34 -5.13 -30.97
CA HIS A 373 -27.40 -6.18 -29.94
C HIS A 373 -27.15 -5.68 -28.53
N ILE A 374 -26.44 -4.55 -28.37
CA ILE A 374 -26.02 -4.01 -27.07
C ILE A 374 -26.73 -2.69 -26.78
N THR A 375 -27.48 -2.65 -25.69
CA THR A 375 -28.08 -1.42 -25.15
C THR A 375 -27.45 -1.09 -23.81
N PHE A 376 -27.02 0.17 -23.62
CA PHE A 376 -26.58 0.66 -22.31
C PHE A 376 -27.56 1.70 -21.74
N LEU A 377 -27.83 1.61 -20.45
CA LEU A 377 -28.71 2.54 -19.72
C LEU A 377 -27.96 3.21 -18.58
N LEU A 378 -28.12 4.53 -18.47
CA LEU A 378 -27.71 5.29 -17.29
C LEU A 378 -28.81 5.21 -16.23
N CYS A 379 -28.83 4.13 -15.44
CA CYS A 379 -29.85 3.94 -14.41
C CYS A 379 -29.33 3.16 -13.22
N ASP A 380 -29.95 3.42 -12.06
CA ASP A 380 -29.75 2.61 -10.87
C ASP A 380 -30.43 1.24 -11.03
N TYR A 381 -29.86 0.18 -10.45
CA TYR A 381 -30.45 -1.16 -10.52
C TYR A 381 -31.87 -1.20 -9.96
N ARG A 382 -32.20 -0.33 -9.00
CA ARG A 382 -33.55 -0.20 -8.41
C ARG A 382 -34.57 0.40 -9.37
N GLN A 383 -34.14 0.90 -10.53
CA GLN A 383 -34.95 1.59 -11.53
C GLN A 383 -34.88 0.91 -12.90
N ILE A 384 -34.40 -0.33 -12.96
CA ILE A 384 -34.38 -1.10 -14.21
C ILE A 384 -35.82 -1.24 -14.74
N PRO A 385 -36.06 -0.96 -16.04
CA PRO A 385 -37.36 -1.17 -16.64
C PRO A 385 -37.87 -2.60 -16.44
N ALA A 386 -39.17 -2.76 -16.19
CA ALA A 386 -39.78 -4.06 -15.97
C ALA A 386 -39.60 -4.96 -17.21
N SER A 387 -38.64 -5.89 -17.11
CA SER A 387 -38.34 -6.91 -18.11
C SER A 387 -37.79 -8.15 -17.42
N LYS A 388 -37.95 -9.30 -18.07
CA LYS A 388 -37.32 -10.56 -17.67
C LYS A 388 -36.07 -10.78 -18.52
N TYR A 389 -35.00 -11.20 -17.86
CA TYR A 389 -33.72 -11.51 -18.49
C TYR A 389 -33.38 -12.97 -18.24
N ASP A 390 -32.89 -13.63 -19.28
CA ASP A 390 -32.49 -15.03 -19.21
C ASP A 390 -31.21 -15.18 -18.38
N ARG A 391 -30.34 -14.16 -18.42
CA ARG A 391 -29.10 -14.13 -17.65
C ARG A 391 -28.95 -12.78 -16.98
N ILE A 392 -28.50 -12.78 -15.74
CA ILE A 392 -28.06 -11.58 -15.03
C ILE A 392 -26.59 -11.78 -14.67
N ILE A 393 -25.75 -10.79 -14.92
CA ILE A 393 -24.37 -10.77 -14.44
C ILE A 393 -24.17 -9.48 -13.63
N SER A 394 -23.48 -9.59 -12.50
CA SER A 394 -23.05 -8.45 -11.69
C SER A 394 -21.62 -8.69 -11.25
N CYS A 395 -20.67 -7.99 -11.87
CA CYS A 395 -19.25 -8.13 -11.55
C CYS A 395 -18.79 -6.95 -10.68
N GLU A 396 -18.50 -7.22 -9.41
CA GLU A 396 -17.94 -6.24 -8.45
C GLU A 396 -18.75 -4.92 -8.33
N MET A 397 -20.07 -5.03 -8.48
CA MET A 397 -21.03 -3.94 -8.23
C MET A 397 -21.56 -3.96 -6.79
N ILE A 398 -21.73 -5.15 -6.19
CA ILE A 398 -22.41 -5.35 -4.90
C ILE A 398 -21.75 -4.59 -3.74
N GLU A 399 -20.46 -4.32 -3.86
CA GLU A 399 -19.63 -3.52 -2.96
C GLU A 399 -20.16 -2.09 -2.81
N HIS A 400 -20.88 -1.58 -3.81
CA HIS A 400 -21.48 -0.23 -3.82
C HIS A 400 -22.94 -0.21 -3.36
N VAL A 401 -23.55 -1.38 -3.11
CA VAL A 401 -24.95 -1.48 -2.65
C VAL A 401 -25.06 -1.03 -1.20
N GLY A 402 -24.11 -1.44 -0.34
CA GLY A 402 -24.16 -1.16 1.09
C GLY A 402 -24.92 -2.23 1.88
N HIS A 403 -24.46 -2.50 3.11
CA HIS A 403 -25.01 -3.55 3.98
C HIS A 403 -26.53 -3.49 4.14
N GLU A 404 -27.09 -2.29 4.32
CA GLU A 404 -28.52 -2.04 4.57
C GLU A 404 -29.41 -2.41 3.36
N TYR A 405 -28.85 -2.52 2.15
CA TYR A 405 -29.61 -2.68 0.89
C TYR A 405 -29.39 -4.02 0.19
N LEU A 406 -28.64 -4.94 0.80
CA LEU A 406 -28.34 -6.25 0.21
C LEU A 406 -29.61 -7.08 -0.06
N ASP A 407 -30.58 -7.09 0.85
CA ASP A 407 -31.86 -7.80 0.63
C ASP A 407 -32.63 -7.23 -0.58
N ALA A 408 -32.65 -5.89 -0.71
CA ALA A 408 -33.30 -5.22 -1.82
C ALA A 408 -32.60 -5.51 -3.16
N PHE A 409 -31.27 -5.59 -3.17
CA PHE A 409 -30.49 -5.95 -4.35
C PHE A 409 -30.81 -7.36 -4.85
N PHE A 410 -30.79 -8.37 -3.99
CA PHE A 410 -31.12 -9.74 -4.39
C PHE A 410 -32.59 -9.91 -4.78
N THR A 411 -33.50 -9.21 -4.09
CA THR A 411 -34.92 -9.18 -4.48
C THR A 411 -35.11 -8.57 -5.86
N CYS A 412 -34.38 -7.49 -6.17
CA CYS A 412 -34.40 -6.88 -7.50
C CYS A 412 -33.88 -7.85 -8.57
N CYS A 413 -32.73 -8.49 -8.33
CA CYS A 413 -32.17 -9.49 -9.25
C CYS A 413 -33.15 -10.65 -9.50
N GLU A 414 -33.75 -11.21 -8.44
CA GLU A 414 -34.77 -12.26 -8.60
C GLU A 414 -35.96 -11.75 -9.42
N SER A 415 -36.47 -10.55 -9.14
CA SER A 415 -37.64 -9.99 -9.83
C SER A 415 -37.43 -9.79 -11.33
N HIS A 416 -36.18 -9.58 -11.77
CA HIS A 416 -35.80 -9.45 -13.18
C HIS A 416 -35.35 -10.77 -13.83
N LEU A 417 -35.10 -11.82 -13.05
CA LEU A 417 -34.65 -13.11 -13.57
C LEU A 417 -35.83 -13.90 -14.18
N ALA A 418 -35.65 -14.39 -15.40
CA ALA A 418 -36.58 -15.32 -16.07
C ALA A 418 -36.69 -16.65 -15.29
N GLN A 419 -37.72 -17.45 -15.60
CA GLN A 419 -38.04 -18.68 -14.86
C GLN A 419 -36.87 -19.69 -14.87
N ASP A 420 -36.24 -19.88 -16.02
CA ASP A 420 -35.08 -20.78 -16.19
C ASP A 420 -33.74 -20.02 -16.19
N GLY A 421 -33.75 -18.76 -15.69
CA GLY A 421 -32.60 -17.88 -15.77
C GLY A 421 -31.48 -18.22 -14.78
N LEU A 422 -30.27 -17.72 -15.10
CA LEU A 422 -29.10 -17.77 -14.22
C LEU A 422 -28.63 -16.37 -13.84
N PHE A 423 -28.26 -16.20 -12.58
CA PHE A 423 -27.64 -14.99 -12.08
C PHE A 423 -26.20 -15.30 -11.63
N VAL A 424 -25.22 -14.64 -12.24
CA VAL A 424 -23.81 -14.75 -11.87
C VAL A 424 -23.37 -13.48 -11.13
N LEU A 425 -22.87 -13.65 -9.92
CA LEU A 425 -22.34 -12.58 -9.08
C LEU A 425 -20.84 -12.80 -8.88
N GLN A 426 -20.00 -11.84 -9.24
CA GLN A 426 -18.63 -11.73 -8.72
C GLN A 426 -18.60 -10.66 -7.63
N ALA A 427 -18.04 -10.99 -6.47
CA ALA A 427 -18.04 -10.11 -5.32
C ALA A 427 -16.76 -10.24 -4.48
N ILE A 428 -16.13 -9.10 -4.22
CA ILE A 428 -15.14 -8.96 -3.17
C ILE A 428 -15.85 -9.09 -1.82
N THR A 429 -15.30 -9.94 -0.96
CA THR A 429 -15.89 -10.27 0.33
C THR A 429 -14.94 -10.00 1.48
N MET A 430 -15.53 -9.73 2.64
CA MET A 430 -14.84 -9.72 3.92
C MET A 430 -15.07 -11.07 4.62
N PRO A 431 -14.05 -11.72 5.21
CA PRO A 431 -14.24 -12.87 6.07
C PRO A 431 -15.27 -12.58 7.17
N ASP A 432 -16.13 -13.55 7.47
CA ASP A 432 -17.26 -13.37 8.41
C ASP A 432 -16.82 -12.86 9.79
N GLU A 433 -15.66 -13.30 10.28
CA GLU A 433 -15.08 -12.86 11.55
C GLU A 433 -14.76 -11.37 11.62
N LEU A 434 -14.51 -10.74 10.46
CA LEU A 434 -14.15 -9.32 10.35
C LEU A 434 -15.34 -8.44 9.93
N TYR A 435 -16.45 -9.05 9.50
CA TYR A 435 -17.53 -8.36 8.83
C TYR A 435 -18.24 -7.33 9.72
N GLU A 436 -18.61 -7.70 10.96
CA GLU A 436 -19.30 -6.81 11.90
C GLU A 436 -18.45 -5.58 12.30
N GLU A 437 -17.14 -5.76 12.44
CA GLU A 437 -16.22 -4.65 12.70
C GLU A 437 -16.08 -3.77 11.44
N TYR A 438 -15.93 -4.39 10.27
CA TYR A 438 -15.77 -3.71 9.00
C TYR A 438 -16.96 -2.81 8.65
N ILE A 439 -18.20 -3.26 8.82
CA ILE A 439 -19.38 -2.46 8.48
C ILE A 439 -19.50 -1.20 9.34
N ARG A 440 -18.97 -1.21 10.57
CA ARG A 440 -19.01 -0.08 11.52
C ARG A 440 -17.82 0.87 11.41
N SER A 441 -16.75 0.45 10.74
CA SER A 441 -15.50 1.22 10.62
C SER A 441 -15.50 2.14 9.39
N PRO A 442 -15.08 3.42 9.52
CA PRO A 442 -14.97 4.37 8.41
C PRO A 442 -13.64 4.27 7.62
N GLY A 443 -12.91 3.15 7.72
CA GLY A 443 -11.51 2.97 7.29
C GLY A 443 -11.14 3.44 5.88
N PHE A 444 -9.83 3.45 5.58
CA PHE A 444 -9.20 4.10 4.42
C PHE A 444 -10.01 4.05 3.11
N ILE A 445 -10.45 2.86 2.70
CA ILE A 445 -11.20 2.67 1.45
C ILE A 445 -12.47 3.53 1.41
N LYS A 446 -13.25 3.58 2.49
CA LYS A 446 -14.50 4.35 2.55
C LYS A 446 -14.28 5.87 2.61
N GLU A 447 -13.11 6.31 3.06
CA GLU A 447 -12.79 7.73 3.19
C GLU A 447 -12.15 8.31 1.93
N TYR A 448 -11.25 7.57 1.27
CA TYR A 448 -10.43 8.09 0.17
C TYR A 448 -10.81 7.55 -1.21
N ILE A 449 -11.35 6.34 -1.31
CA ILE A 449 -11.49 5.64 -2.61
C ILE A 449 -12.96 5.41 -2.98
N PHE A 450 -13.71 4.69 -2.13
CA PHE A 450 -15.10 4.30 -2.36
C PHE A 450 -16.01 4.76 -1.22
N PRO A 451 -16.43 6.04 -1.20
CA PRO A 451 -17.43 6.54 -0.27
C PRO A 451 -18.71 5.68 -0.30
N GLY A 452 -19.14 5.18 0.85
CA GLY A 452 -20.33 4.31 0.95
C GLY A 452 -20.09 2.84 0.57
N GLY A 453 -18.89 2.47 0.11
CA GLY A 453 -18.54 1.09 -0.20
C GLY A 453 -18.63 0.17 1.03
N SER A 454 -19.17 -1.03 0.83
CA SER A 454 -19.32 -2.05 1.87
C SER A 454 -19.22 -3.43 1.24
N LEU A 455 -18.12 -4.13 1.52
CA LEU A 455 -17.92 -5.53 1.15
C LEU A 455 -18.89 -6.42 1.95
N PRO A 456 -19.69 -7.29 1.32
CA PRO A 456 -20.47 -8.30 2.01
C PRO A 456 -19.56 -9.43 2.55
N SER A 457 -20.10 -10.26 3.45
CA SER A 457 -19.49 -11.56 3.77
C SER A 457 -20.18 -12.67 2.98
N LEU A 458 -19.52 -13.84 2.88
CA LEU A 458 -20.10 -14.98 2.18
C LEU A 458 -21.38 -15.49 2.88
N SER A 459 -21.39 -15.55 4.22
CA SER A 459 -22.61 -15.91 4.95
C SER A 459 -23.76 -14.93 4.68
N ARG A 460 -23.44 -13.63 4.56
CA ARG A 460 -24.45 -12.62 4.25
C ARG A 460 -25.01 -12.81 2.84
N ILE A 461 -24.16 -13.04 1.83
CA ILE A 461 -24.58 -13.34 0.45
C ILE A 461 -25.54 -14.54 0.43
N THR A 462 -25.16 -15.64 1.07
CA THR A 462 -25.99 -16.85 1.14
C THR A 462 -27.32 -16.60 1.85
N SER A 463 -27.31 -15.80 2.91
CA SER A 463 -28.53 -15.46 3.66
C SER A 463 -29.49 -14.63 2.80
N VAL A 464 -29.01 -13.59 2.12
CA VAL A 464 -29.88 -12.72 1.31
C VAL A 464 -30.36 -13.41 0.03
N SER A 465 -29.56 -14.29 -0.58
CA SER A 465 -29.99 -15.06 -1.75
C SER A 465 -31.11 -16.03 -1.38
N ALA A 466 -31.03 -16.69 -0.22
CA ALA A 466 -32.08 -17.55 0.28
C ALA A 466 -33.38 -16.78 0.55
N SER A 467 -33.29 -15.60 1.19
CA SER A 467 -34.45 -14.71 1.41
C SER A 467 -35.10 -14.25 0.10
N ALA A 468 -34.31 -14.06 -0.96
CA ALA A 468 -34.80 -13.72 -2.29
C ALA A 468 -35.31 -14.94 -3.08
N LYS A 469 -35.36 -16.14 -2.50
CA LYS A 469 -35.78 -17.39 -3.16
C LYS A 469 -34.89 -17.77 -4.35
N LEU A 470 -33.58 -17.56 -4.23
CA LEU A 470 -32.59 -18.05 -5.19
C LEU A 470 -31.83 -19.25 -4.62
N CYS A 471 -31.55 -20.24 -5.46
CA CYS A 471 -30.72 -21.40 -5.16
C CYS A 471 -29.28 -21.13 -5.60
N ILE A 472 -28.29 -21.56 -4.80
CA ILE A 472 -26.88 -21.50 -5.20
C ILE A 472 -26.56 -22.78 -5.96
N GLU A 473 -26.19 -22.63 -7.23
CA GLU A 473 -25.87 -23.74 -8.13
C GLU A 473 -24.36 -23.98 -8.22
N HIS A 474 -23.58 -22.91 -8.04
CA HIS A 474 -22.13 -22.97 -8.05
C HIS A 474 -21.55 -21.86 -7.20
N LEU A 475 -20.48 -22.16 -6.49
CA LEU A 475 -19.73 -21.21 -5.68
C LEU A 475 -18.24 -21.51 -5.87
N GLU A 476 -17.52 -20.54 -6.40
CA GLU A 476 -16.09 -20.61 -6.58
C GLU A 476 -15.42 -19.44 -5.88
N ASN A 477 -14.43 -19.75 -5.05
CA ASN A 477 -13.52 -18.75 -4.54
C ASN A 477 -12.44 -18.52 -5.58
N ILE A 478 -12.59 -17.48 -6.39
CA ILE A 478 -11.54 -17.09 -7.36
C ILE A 478 -10.36 -16.43 -6.65
N ASN A 479 -10.48 -16.22 -5.33
CA ASN A 479 -9.40 -15.74 -4.50
C ASN A 479 -8.19 -16.69 -4.52
N GLY A 480 -7.06 -16.07 -4.81
CA GLY A 480 -5.71 -16.58 -4.78
C GLY A 480 -4.79 -15.37 -4.85
N ASP A 481 -3.62 -15.51 -5.47
CA ASP A 481 -2.82 -14.33 -5.82
C ASP A 481 -3.41 -13.54 -7.02
N GLN A 482 -4.61 -13.90 -7.51
CA GLN A 482 -5.25 -13.32 -8.70
C GLN A 482 -5.48 -11.80 -8.59
N TYR A 483 -6.24 -11.38 -7.58
CA TYR A 483 -6.50 -9.97 -7.34
C TYR A 483 -5.22 -9.26 -6.86
N TYR A 484 -4.35 -9.95 -6.11
CA TYR A 484 -3.02 -9.44 -5.78
C TYR A 484 -2.24 -9.07 -7.05
N LEU A 485 -2.09 -9.98 -8.01
CA LEU A 485 -1.40 -9.76 -9.29
C LEU A 485 -2.06 -8.65 -10.11
N THR A 486 -3.40 -8.59 -10.13
CA THR A 486 -4.17 -7.52 -10.78
C THR A 486 -3.78 -6.15 -10.20
N LEU A 487 -3.84 -5.99 -8.88
CA LEU A 487 -3.53 -4.73 -8.18
C LEU A 487 -2.05 -4.37 -8.30
N ARG A 488 -1.15 -5.36 -8.32
CA ARG A 488 0.29 -5.13 -8.58
C ARG A 488 0.53 -4.63 -10.00
N SER A 489 -0.18 -5.19 -10.99
CA SER A 489 -0.10 -4.74 -12.39
C SER A 489 -0.61 -3.31 -12.53
N TRP A 490 -1.78 -2.98 -11.95
CA TRP A 490 -2.30 -1.61 -11.94
C TRP A 490 -1.34 -0.63 -11.26
N ARG A 491 -0.76 -1.00 -10.13
CA ARG A 491 0.23 -0.16 -9.46
C ARG A 491 1.47 0.04 -10.31
N ASP A 492 2.01 -1.01 -10.92
CA ASP A 492 3.22 -0.90 -11.73
C ASP A 492 2.97 -0.02 -12.98
N ASN A 493 1.80 -0.15 -13.62
CA ASN A 493 1.38 0.73 -14.71
C ASN A 493 1.17 2.19 -14.26
N LEU A 494 0.51 2.42 -13.12
CA LEU A 494 0.30 3.75 -12.54
C LEU A 494 1.64 4.48 -12.33
N ILE A 495 2.64 3.78 -11.79
CA ILE A 495 3.95 4.36 -11.53
C ILE A 495 4.76 4.54 -12.82
N ALA A 496 4.63 3.62 -13.79
CA ALA A 496 5.27 3.75 -15.09
C ALA A 496 4.76 4.97 -15.88
N ASN A 497 3.45 5.26 -15.79
CA ASN A 497 2.79 6.36 -16.49
C ASN A 497 2.62 7.62 -15.63
N LYS A 498 3.42 7.75 -14.57
CA LYS A 498 3.33 8.85 -13.61
C LYS A 498 3.38 10.24 -14.26
N ASP A 499 4.29 10.44 -15.20
CA ASP A 499 4.49 11.75 -15.84
C ASP A 499 3.28 12.13 -16.72
N GLU A 500 2.64 11.14 -17.36
CA GLU A 500 1.40 11.33 -18.13
C GLU A 500 0.23 11.69 -17.21
N ILE A 501 0.12 11.03 -16.05
CA ILE A 501 -0.90 11.36 -15.03
C ILE A 501 -0.74 12.80 -14.54
N LEU A 502 0.50 13.26 -14.30
CA LEU A 502 0.78 14.65 -13.93
C LEU A 502 0.39 15.63 -15.07
N ALA A 503 0.63 15.25 -16.32
CA ALA A 503 0.25 16.05 -17.49
C ALA A 503 -1.27 16.19 -17.67
N LEU A 504 -2.06 15.21 -17.20
CA LEU A 504 -3.53 15.29 -17.14
C LEU A 504 -4.05 16.26 -16.06
N GLY A 505 -3.16 16.82 -15.22
CA GLY A 505 -3.49 17.80 -14.19
C GLY A 505 -3.71 17.21 -12.79
N PHE A 506 -3.46 15.92 -12.60
CA PHE A 506 -3.44 15.30 -11.27
C PHE A 506 -2.13 15.62 -10.54
N ASP A 507 -2.18 15.68 -9.21
CA ASP A 507 -1.00 15.99 -8.41
C ASP A 507 -0.33 14.73 -7.82
N GLU A 508 0.85 14.93 -7.24
CA GLU A 508 1.61 13.89 -6.55
C GLU A 508 0.86 13.26 -5.37
N LYS A 509 -0.05 14.00 -4.73
CA LYS A 509 -0.87 13.45 -3.62
C LYS A 509 -1.88 12.46 -4.15
N PHE A 510 -2.55 12.79 -5.26
CA PHE A 510 -3.48 11.90 -5.95
C PHE A 510 -2.81 10.59 -6.34
N ILE A 511 -1.62 10.63 -6.95
CA ILE A 511 -0.88 9.40 -7.29
C ILE A 511 -0.57 8.56 -6.04
N ARG A 512 -0.15 9.19 -4.93
CA ARG A 512 0.10 8.48 -3.67
C ARG A 512 -1.17 7.87 -3.04
N VAL A 513 -2.33 8.51 -3.20
CA VAL A 513 -3.63 7.93 -2.77
C VAL A 513 -3.89 6.62 -3.52
N TRP A 514 -3.72 6.63 -4.84
CA TRP A 514 -3.95 5.47 -5.69
C TRP A 514 -2.91 4.36 -5.47
N GLU A 515 -1.64 4.71 -5.34
CA GLU A 515 -0.60 3.74 -4.98
C GLU A 515 -0.88 3.09 -3.62
N TYR A 516 -1.22 3.90 -2.60
CA TYR A 516 -1.56 3.37 -1.28
C TYR A 516 -2.77 2.43 -1.35
N TYR A 517 -3.81 2.81 -2.11
CA TYR A 517 -4.99 1.99 -2.34
C TYR A 517 -4.65 0.63 -2.94
N PHE A 518 -3.93 0.60 -4.07
CA PHE A 518 -3.59 -0.67 -4.72
C PHE A 518 -2.77 -1.57 -3.81
N ILE A 519 -1.77 -1.03 -3.10
CA ILE A 519 -0.93 -1.80 -2.20
C ILE A 519 -1.69 -2.28 -0.96
N TYR A 520 -2.56 -1.45 -0.41
CA TYR A 520 -3.40 -1.77 0.75
C TYR A 520 -4.33 -2.95 0.42
N CYS A 521 -5.03 -2.90 -0.71
CA CYS A 521 -5.89 -4.00 -1.16
C CYS A 521 -5.06 -5.24 -1.55
N ALA A 522 -3.91 -5.07 -2.21
CA ALA A 522 -3.04 -6.17 -2.59
C ALA A 522 -2.56 -6.96 -1.37
N ALA A 523 -2.18 -6.26 -0.29
CA ALA A 523 -1.86 -6.89 0.99
C ALA A 523 -3.05 -7.71 1.50
N GLY A 524 -4.25 -7.12 1.45
CA GLY A 524 -5.49 -7.73 1.92
C GLY A 524 -5.82 -9.06 1.25
N PHE A 525 -5.71 -9.12 -0.08
CA PHE A 525 -5.90 -10.35 -0.87
C PHE A 525 -4.78 -11.37 -0.66
N ARG A 526 -3.51 -10.93 -0.66
CA ARG A 526 -2.35 -11.81 -0.47
C ARG A 526 -2.39 -12.54 0.88
N THR A 527 -2.91 -11.89 1.92
CA THR A 527 -3.08 -12.50 3.25
C THR A 527 -4.44 -13.14 3.46
N ARG A 528 -5.30 -13.20 2.42
CA ARG A 528 -6.67 -13.75 2.48
C ARG A 528 -7.56 -13.07 3.54
N THR A 529 -7.25 -11.81 3.85
CA THR A 529 -8.12 -10.96 4.68
C THR A 529 -9.23 -10.30 3.87
N LEU A 530 -9.14 -10.42 2.55
CA LEU A 530 -10.20 -10.21 1.58
C LEU A 530 -10.39 -11.50 0.77
N GLY A 531 -11.63 -11.75 0.37
CA GLY A 531 -12.03 -12.81 -0.55
C GLY A 531 -12.58 -12.23 -1.85
N ASP A 532 -12.68 -13.07 -2.88
CA ASP A 532 -13.37 -12.75 -4.12
C ASP A 532 -14.01 -14.02 -4.65
N TYR A 533 -15.34 -13.99 -4.78
CA TYR A 533 -16.15 -15.16 -5.10
C TYR A 533 -16.95 -14.92 -6.36
N GLN A 534 -17.01 -15.94 -7.22
CA GLN A 534 -18.00 -16.06 -8.27
C GLN A 534 -19.08 -17.04 -7.82
N VAL A 535 -20.33 -16.58 -7.74
CA VAL A 535 -21.49 -17.35 -7.30
C VAL A 535 -22.53 -17.38 -8.40
N VAL A 536 -23.02 -18.57 -8.73
CA VAL A 536 -24.10 -18.77 -9.71
C VAL A 536 -25.37 -19.14 -8.97
N PHE A 537 -26.43 -18.41 -9.27
CA PHE A 537 -27.75 -18.61 -8.71
C PHE A 537 -28.78 -18.97 -9.79
N SER A 538 -29.81 -19.72 -9.39
CA SER A 538 -31.00 -19.95 -10.21
C SER A 538 -32.27 -19.84 -9.38
N ARG A 539 -33.43 -19.89 -10.06
CA ARG A 539 -34.72 -20.09 -9.38
C ARG A 539 -34.88 -21.55 -8.93
N PRO A 540 -35.66 -21.81 -7.86
CA PRO A 540 -36.05 -23.15 -7.46
C PRO A 540 -36.77 -23.87 -8.60
N GLY A 541 -36.39 -25.12 -8.86
CA GLY A 541 -37.00 -25.95 -9.90
C GLY A 541 -36.57 -25.61 -11.32
N ASN A 542 -35.41 -24.98 -11.52
CA ASN A 542 -34.85 -24.77 -12.86
C ASN A 542 -34.43 -26.12 -13.48
N ASN A 543 -35.32 -26.73 -14.26
CA ASN A 543 -35.14 -28.04 -14.85
C ASN A 543 -34.09 -28.08 -15.97
N LYS A 544 -33.69 -26.91 -16.52
CA LYS A 544 -32.66 -26.84 -17.57
C LYS A 544 -31.25 -27.13 -17.03
N LEU A 545 -31.04 -27.04 -15.72
CA LEU A 545 -29.75 -27.36 -15.09
C LEU A 545 -29.49 -28.86 -14.94
N ALA A 546 -30.54 -29.69 -14.91
CA ALA A 546 -30.43 -31.13 -14.67
C ALA A 546 -29.92 -31.95 -15.89
N LEU A 547 -29.72 -31.31 -17.04
CA LEU A 547 -29.43 -31.96 -18.33
C LEU A 547 -28.06 -31.59 -18.93
N ALA A 548 -27.19 -30.88 -18.20
CA ALA A 548 -25.91 -30.35 -18.72
C ALA A 548 -24.69 -30.98 -18.04
#